data_AF-A0A966DZ11-F1
#
_entry.id   AF-A0A966DZ11-F1
#
_cell.length_a   1.000
_cell.length_b   1.000
_cell.length_c   1.000
_cell.angle_alpha   90.00
_cell.angle_beta   90.00
_cell.angle_gamma   90.00
#
_symmetry.space_group_name_H-M   'P 1'
#
loop_
_entity.id
_entity.type
_entity.pdbx_description
1 polymer ?
#
loop_
_entity_poly.entity_id
_entity_poly.type
_entity_poly.pdbx_seq_one_letter_code
_entity_poly.pdbx_strand_id
1 'polypeptide(L)'
;NVWRNISGEPVQTNPMAMCDGQTVEPEDLVTFEIHYADRIGENYFAKHRERHRFYFYPEMTRDEPMLLKQWDSDGGLAQSGGERSDASYPGSPCTFSFHSAFDDLLAPDDAPDRWSIEVRCLVIY
;
A
#
# COMPACT_ATOMS: atom_id res chain seq x y z
N ASN A 1 -0.80 -8.53 -0.47
CA ASN A 1 -1.47 -8.57 -1.79
C ASN A 1 -0.42 -8.64 -2.88
N VAL A 2 -0.58 -9.56 -3.83
CA VAL A 2 0.22 -9.57 -5.05
C VAL A 2 -0.57 -8.78 -6.10
N TRP A 3 0.00 -7.66 -6.54
CA TRP A 3 -0.58 -6.77 -7.54
C TRP A 3 0.25 -6.80 -8.81
N ARG A 4 -0.38 -6.87 -9.99
CA ARG A 4 0.34 -6.77 -11.27
C ARG A 4 -0.55 -6.27 -12.40
N ASN A 5 0.10 -5.76 -13.45
CA ASN A 5 -0.50 -5.50 -14.74
C ASN A 5 -1.00 -6.80 -15.40
N ILE A 6 -2.16 -6.74 -16.07
CA ILE A 6 -2.69 -7.83 -16.89
C ILE A 6 -2.82 -7.47 -18.38
N SER A 7 -2.60 -6.21 -18.76
CA SER A 7 -2.51 -5.77 -20.15
C SER A 7 -1.26 -6.32 -20.85
N GLY A 8 -1.25 -6.22 -22.19
CA GLY A 8 -0.05 -6.48 -22.99
C GLY A 8 0.91 -5.29 -22.98
N GLU A 9 0.38 -4.07 -22.96
CA GLU A 9 1.15 -2.83 -22.87
C GLU A 9 1.51 -2.49 -21.40
N PRO A 10 2.64 -1.80 -21.17
CA PRO A 10 3.01 -1.24 -19.87
C PRO A 10 1.94 -0.31 -19.27
N VAL A 11 1.91 -0.18 -17.95
CA VAL A 11 1.01 0.77 -17.27
C VAL A 11 1.41 2.21 -17.60
N GLN A 12 0.52 2.98 -18.23
CA GLN A 12 0.75 4.39 -18.58
C GLN A 12 -0.10 5.38 -17.78
N THR A 13 -1.25 4.95 -17.25
CA THR A 13 -2.10 5.77 -16.38
C THR A 13 -2.22 5.11 -15.01
N ASN A 14 -2.48 5.94 -13.99
CA ASN A 14 -2.73 5.46 -12.63
C ASN A 14 -1.61 4.53 -12.10
N PRO A 15 -0.32 4.91 -12.16
CA PRO A 15 0.75 4.10 -11.59
C PRO A 15 0.52 3.87 -10.08
N MET A 16 1.10 2.78 -9.56
CA MET A 16 1.01 2.49 -8.13
C MET A 16 2.07 3.28 -7.36
N ALA A 17 1.62 4.01 -6.35
CA ALA A 17 2.46 4.62 -5.32
C ALA A 17 2.33 3.83 -4.00
N MET A 18 3.43 3.77 -3.27
CA MET A 18 3.57 3.12 -1.97
C MET A 18 4.29 4.06 -1.01
N CYS A 19 3.79 4.13 0.22
CA CYS A 19 4.43 4.87 1.31
C CYS A 19 5.38 3.94 2.07
N ASP A 20 6.60 4.41 2.32
CA ASP A 20 7.53 3.76 3.24
C ASP A 20 6.93 3.74 4.65
N GLY A 21 6.57 2.56 5.14
CA GLY A 21 5.95 2.39 6.44
C GLY A 21 6.87 2.81 7.60
N GLN A 22 8.19 2.90 7.40
CA GLN A 22 9.11 3.46 8.40
C GLN A 22 9.00 4.97 8.56
N THR A 23 8.24 5.65 7.70
CA THR A 23 8.04 7.10 7.79
C THR A 23 6.68 7.48 8.37
N VAL A 24 5.85 6.48 8.66
CA VAL A 24 4.50 6.63 9.23
C VAL A 24 4.56 6.48 10.74
N GLU A 25 3.97 7.44 11.46
CA GLU A 25 3.82 7.38 12.92
C GLU A 25 2.38 7.04 13.31
N PRO A 26 2.14 6.46 14.51
CA PRO A 26 0.80 6.13 14.98
C PRO A 26 -0.20 7.30 14.91
N GLU A 27 0.26 8.53 15.16
CA GLU A 27 -0.56 9.75 15.11
C GLU A 27 -1.06 10.13 13.70
N ASP A 28 -0.43 9.58 12.66
CA ASP A 28 -0.86 9.76 11.27
C ASP A 28 -2.06 8.89 10.95
N LEU A 29 -2.22 7.78 11.66
CA LEU A 29 -3.24 6.78 11.39
C LEU A 29 -4.61 7.30 11.81
N VAL A 30 -5.57 7.13 10.90
CA VAL A 30 -6.99 7.39 11.14
C VAL A 30 -7.74 6.13 10.81
N THR A 31 -8.33 5.52 11.83
CA THR A 31 -9.25 4.39 11.61
C THR A 31 -10.51 4.90 10.95
N PHE A 32 -10.95 4.19 9.91
CA PHE A 32 -12.27 4.35 9.36
C PHE A 32 -12.99 3.00 9.34
N GLU A 33 -14.30 3.07 9.49
CA GLU A 33 -15.15 1.91 9.51
C GLU A 33 -15.74 1.65 8.11
N ILE A 34 -15.83 0.37 7.75
CA ILE A 34 -16.55 -0.11 6.59
C ILE A 34 -17.73 -0.93 7.10
N HIS A 35 -18.93 -0.40 6.89
CA HIS A 35 -20.17 -1.01 7.36
C HIS A 35 -20.67 -2.01 6.30
N TYR A 36 -20.46 -3.30 6.58
CA TYR A 36 -21.05 -4.39 5.79
C TYR A 36 -22.38 -4.82 6.41
N ALA A 37 -23.15 -5.63 5.68
CA ALA A 37 -24.45 -6.11 6.16
C ALA A 37 -24.36 -6.94 7.45
N ASP A 38 -23.24 -7.63 7.68
CA ASP A 38 -23.04 -8.61 8.75
C ASP A 38 -21.93 -8.24 9.75
N ARG A 39 -21.13 -7.21 9.47
CA ARG A 39 -20.02 -6.79 10.31
C ARG A 39 -19.58 -5.34 10.04
N ILE A 40 -18.85 -4.78 11.00
CA ILE A 40 -18.06 -3.57 10.78
C ILE A 40 -16.61 -4.01 10.58
N GLY A 41 -16.03 -3.65 9.44
CA GLY A 41 -14.59 -3.75 9.20
C GLY A 41 -13.91 -2.43 9.53
N GLU A 42 -12.62 -2.48 9.83
CA GLU A 42 -11.80 -1.29 10.06
C GLU A 42 -10.58 -1.32 9.16
N ASN A 43 -10.22 -0.15 8.65
CA ASN A 43 -8.98 0.08 7.91
C ASN A 43 -8.37 1.40 8.37
N TYR A 44 -7.09 1.61 8.04
CA TYR A 44 -6.43 2.89 8.26
C TYR A 44 -6.41 3.75 7.00
N PHE A 45 -6.58 5.05 7.19
CA PHE A 45 -5.99 6.07 6.33
C PHE A 45 -4.76 6.68 7.03
N ALA A 46 -3.87 7.28 6.25
CA ALA A 46 -2.80 8.12 6.77
C ALA A 46 -3.10 9.60 6.51
N LYS A 47 -2.99 10.44 7.55
CA LYS A 47 -2.91 11.90 7.41
C LYS A 47 -1.60 12.25 6.71
N HIS A 48 -1.64 13.18 5.77
CA HIS A 48 -0.42 13.69 5.14
C HIS A 48 0.58 14.23 6.17
N ARG A 49 1.86 13.90 5.97
CA ARG A 49 3.02 14.50 6.63
C ARG A 49 4.18 14.65 5.64
N GLU A 50 4.96 15.71 5.78
CA GLU A 50 6.14 15.95 4.93
C GLU A 50 7.21 14.87 5.04
N ARG A 51 7.28 14.17 6.19
CA ARG A 51 8.22 13.06 6.40
C ARG A 51 7.88 11.81 5.59
N HIS A 52 6.63 11.67 5.12
CA HIS A 52 6.20 10.48 4.39
C HIS A 52 7.00 10.36 3.10
N ARG A 53 7.64 9.21 2.92
CA ARG A 53 8.40 8.93 1.70
C ARG A 53 7.57 8.02 0.81
N PHE A 54 7.23 8.54 -0.36
CA PHE A 54 6.51 7.79 -1.37
C PHE A 54 7.46 7.33 -2.47
N TYR A 55 7.22 6.11 -2.92
CA TYR A 55 7.84 5.50 -4.10
C TYR A 55 6.72 5.15 -5.06
N PHE A 56 6.98 5.22 -6.35
CA PHE A 56 6.04 4.74 -7.36
C PHE A 56 6.76 3.95 -8.43
N TYR A 57 6.01 3.10 -9.11
CA TYR A 57 6.54 2.21 -10.15
C TYR A 57 5.76 2.41 -11.45
N PRO A 58 6.22 3.33 -12.33
CA PRO A 58 5.58 3.59 -13.61
C PRO A 58 5.90 2.47 -14.61
N GLU A 59 5.14 2.40 -15.71
CA GLU A 59 5.41 1.49 -16.83
C GLU A 59 5.52 0.00 -16.44
N MET A 60 4.81 -0.42 -15.39
CA MET A 60 4.81 -1.81 -14.95
C MET A 60 4.34 -2.74 -16.08
N THR A 61 5.17 -3.73 -16.40
CA THR A 61 4.84 -4.81 -17.32
C THR A 61 4.14 -5.96 -16.61
N ARG A 62 3.59 -6.89 -17.38
CA ARG A 62 2.87 -8.05 -16.85
C ARG A 62 3.73 -8.96 -15.96
N ASP A 63 5.04 -8.95 -16.18
CA ASP A 63 6.01 -9.86 -15.54
C ASP A 63 6.68 -9.26 -14.30
N GLU A 64 6.23 -8.08 -13.85
CA GLU A 64 6.77 -7.36 -12.70
C GLU A 64 5.76 -7.30 -11.55
N PRO A 65 5.41 -8.45 -10.91
CA PRO A 65 4.46 -8.44 -9.81
C PRO A 65 5.03 -7.73 -8.59
N MET A 66 4.19 -6.92 -7.95
CA MET A 66 4.50 -6.22 -6.71
C MET A 66 3.81 -6.88 -5.53
N LEU A 67 4.56 -7.11 -4.44
CA LEU A 67 3.99 -7.55 -3.17
C LEU A 67 3.73 -6.34 -2.28
N LEU A 68 2.45 -6.02 -2.08
CA LEU A 68 1.97 -4.98 -1.18
C LEU A 68 1.65 -5.60 0.19
N LYS A 69 2.42 -5.27 1.21
CA LYS A 69 2.20 -5.79 2.58
C LYS A 69 0.99 -5.11 3.22
N GLN A 70 0.00 -5.92 3.61
CA GLN A 70 -1.23 -5.44 4.26
C GLN A 70 -1.20 -5.55 5.77
N TRP A 71 -0.58 -6.61 6.28
CA TRP A 71 -0.40 -6.82 7.70
C TRP A 71 0.70 -7.86 7.91
N ASP A 72 1.51 -7.66 8.92
CA ASP A 72 2.50 -8.61 9.41
C ASP A 72 2.52 -8.50 10.93
N SER A 73 2.11 -9.58 11.60
CA SER A 73 1.98 -9.59 13.06
C SER A 73 3.33 -9.47 13.77
N ASP A 74 4.45 -9.74 13.10
CA ASP A 74 5.81 -9.55 13.65
C ASP A 74 6.30 -8.11 13.50
N GLY A 75 5.51 -7.23 12.88
CA GLY A 75 5.88 -5.83 12.71
C GLY A 75 5.86 -5.03 14.01
N GLY A 76 6.73 -4.02 14.11
CA GLY A 76 6.92 -3.24 15.34
C GLY A 76 5.67 -2.52 15.84
N LEU A 77 4.89 -1.93 14.92
CA LEU A 77 3.59 -1.32 15.25
C LEU A 77 2.60 -2.38 15.76
N ALA A 78 2.51 -3.55 15.11
CA ALA A 78 1.64 -4.63 15.58
C ALA A 78 2.05 -5.17 16.95
N GLN A 79 3.33 -5.46 17.16
CA GLN A 79 3.87 -5.99 18.41
C GLN A 79 3.72 -5.01 19.58
N SER A 80 3.70 -3.70 19.31
CA SER A 80 3.47 -2.67 20.32
C SER A 80 2.00 -2.32 20.55
N GLY A 81 1.06 -3.00 19.87
CA GLY A 81 -0.36 -2.67 19.97
C GLY A 81 -0.70 -1.27 19.45
N GLY A 82 0.07 -0.74 18.49
CA GLY A 82 -0.11 0.59 17.92
C GLY A 82 0.56 1.72 18.69
N GLU A 83 1.27 1.46 19.79
CA GLU A 83 1.89 2.51 20.61
C GLU A 83 3.15 3.11 20.00
N ARG A 84 3.88 2.36 19.15
CA ARG A 84 5.15 2.78 18.56
C ARG A 84 5.20 2.47 17.07
N SER A 85 5.77 3.37 16.27
CA SER A 85 5.96 3.14 14.83
C SER A 85 6.88 1.97 14.51
N ASP A 86 6.78 1.45 13.29
CA ASP A 86 7.72 0.44 12.78
C ASP A 86 9.17 0.95 12.76
N ALA A 87 9.39 2.26 12.64
CA ALA A 87 10.71 2.89 12.72
C ALA A 87 11.40 2.67 14.08
N SER A 88 10.62 2.45 15.14
CA SER A 88 11.13 2.20 16.50
C SER A 88 11.78 0.81 16.65
N TYR A 89 11.63 -0.08 15.66
CA TYR A 89 12.08 -1.47 15.71
C TYR A 89 13.00 -1.80 14.52
N PRO A 90 14.23 -1.24 14.49
CA PRO A 90 15.16 -1.50 13.40
C PRO A 90 15.46 -3.00 13.31
N GLY A 91 15.37 -3.54 12.09
CA GLY A 91 15.57 -4.97 11.81
C GLY A 91 14.33 -5.85 11.96
N SER A 92 13.21 -5.31 12.46
CA SER A 92 11.91 -5.99 12.40
C SER A 92 11.23 -5.74 11.05
N PRO A 93 10.34 -6.63 10.59
CA PRO A 93 9.51 -6.33 9.42
C PRO A 93 8.64 -5.10 9.69
N CYS A 94 8.31 -4.36 8.65
CA CYS A 94 7.25 -3.35 8.72
C CYS A 94 5.89 -4.05 8.82
N THR A 95 4.96 -3.49 9.61
CA THR A 95 3.62 -4.03 9.85
C THR A 95 2.76 -3.96 8.59
N PHE A 96 2.74 -2.80 7.91
CA PHE A 96 2.01 -2.60 6.66
C PHE A 96 2.57 -1.42 5.86
N SER A 97 2.16 -1.29 4.59
CA SER A 97 2.47 -0.11 3.78
C SER A 97 1.21 0.41 3.11
N PHE A 98 1.00 1.73 3.20
CA PHE A 98 -0.04 2.41 2.45
C PHE A 98 0.32 2.44 0.97
N HIS A 99 -0.69 2.28 0.11
CA HIS A 99 -0.52 2.37 -1.32
C HIS A 99 -1.80 2.91 -1.96
N SER A 100 -1.64 3.59 -3.08
CA SER A 100 -2.75 4.08 -3.89
C SER A 100 -2.30 4.25 -5.33
N ALA A 101 -3.25 4.24 -6.25
CA ALA A 101 -3.02 4.87 -7.55
C ALA A 101 -3.08 6.39 -7.40
N PHE A 102 -2.46 7.11 -8.34
CA PHE A 102 -2.55 8.56 -8.45
C PHE A 102 -2.62 8.98 -9.92
N ASP A 103 -3.18 10.17 -10.15
CA ASP A 103 -3.21 10.77 -11.49
C ASP A 103 -1.80 11.21 -11.89
N ASP A 104 -1.23 10.56 -12.90
CA ASP A 104 0.05 10.95 -13.47
C ASP A 104 -0.15 12.08 -14.48
N LEU A 105 0.27 13.29 -14.10
CA LEU A 105 0.18 14.49 -14.95
C LEU A 105 1.08 14.44 -16.18
N LEU A 106 1.98 13.46 -16.26
CA LEU A 106 2.86 13.24 -17.40
C LEU A 106 2.33 12.15 -18.35
N ALA A 107 1.22 11.48 -18.01
CA ALA A 107 0.62 10.48 -18.87
C ALA A 107 0.11 11.13 -20.18
N PRO A 108 0.32 10.48 -21.34
CA PRO A 108 -0.29 10.93 -22.59
C PRO A 108 -1.81 11.01 -22.52
N ASP A 109 -2.41 12.00 -23.21
CA ASP A 109 -3.87 12.18 -23.26
C ASP A 109 -4.61 10.95 -23.84
N ASP A 110 -3.95 10.18 -24.70
CA ASP A 110 -4.47 8.98 -25.34
C ASP A 110 -3.97 7.67 -24.68
N ALA A 111 -3.36 7.78 -23.49
CA ALA A 111 -2.88 6.61 -22.76
C ALA A 111 -4.05 5.65 -22.43
N PRO A 112 -3.86 4.33 -22.62
CA PRO A 112 -4.90 3.35 -22.38
C PRO A 112 -5.22 3.24 -20.89
N ASP A 113 -6.44 2.82 -20.59
CA ASP A 113 -6.84 2.48 -19.24
C ASP A 113 -5.96 1.38 -18.65
N ARG A 114 -5.67 1.49 -17.35
CA ARG A 114 -4.91 0.47 -16.62
C ARG A 114 -5.79 -0.74 -16.28
N TRP A 115 -5.37 -1.91 -16.74
CA TRP A 115 -5.96 -3.19 -16.31
C TRP A 115 -4.98 -3.91 -15.41
N SER A 116 -5.40 -4.17 -14.17
CA SER A 116 -4.57 -4.87 -13.19
C SER A 116 -5.37 -5.90 -12.41
N ILE A 117 -4.66 -6.82 -11.76
CA ILE A 117 -5.24 -7.78 -10.84
C ILE A 117 -4.54 -7.69 -9.49
N GLU A 118 -5.32 -7.83 -8.43
CA GLU A 118 -4.83 -8.01 -7.07
C GLU A 118 -5.29 -9.37 -6.55
N VAL A 119 -4.34 -10.15 -6.00
CA VAL A 119 -4.64 -11.37 -5.26
C VAL A 119 -4.21 -11.21 -3.81
N ARG A 120 -5.11 -11.49 -2.88
CA ARG A 120 -4.82 -11.47 -1.45
C ARG A 120 -4.43 -12.84 -0.97
N CYS A 121 -3.42 -12.89 -0.11
CA CYS A 121 -2.92 -14.11 0.51
C CYS A 121 -2.75 -13.87 2.00
N LEU A 122 -3.10 -14.88 2.80
CA LEU A 122 -2.82 -14.94 4.22
C LEU A 122 -1.78 -16.03 4.45
N VAL A 123 -0.72 -15.69 5.18
CA VAL A 123 0.34 -16.62 5.57
C VAL A 123 0.26 -16.82 7.07
N ILE A 124 0.26 -18.09 7.50
CA ILE A 124 0.27 -18.51 8.90
C ILE A 124 1.43 -19.50 9.03
N TYR A 125 2.31 -19.30 10.02
CA TYR A 125 3.47 -20.14 10.27
C TYR A 125 3.74 -20.31 11.76
#